data_AF-A0A914QMA8-F1
#
_entry.id   AF-A0A914QMA8-F1
#
_cell.length_a   1.000
_cell.length_b   1.000
_cell.length_c   1.000
_cell.angle_alpha   90.00
_cell.angle_beta   90.00
_cell.angle_gamma   90.00
#
_symmetry.space_group_name_H-M   'P 1'
#
loop_
_entity.id
_entity.type
_entity.pdbx_description
1 polymer ?
#
loop_
_entity_poly.entity_id
_entity_poly.type
_entity_poly.pdbx_seq_one_letter_code
_entity_poly.pdbx_strand_id
1 'polypeptide(L)'
;MAASTFGLTFLIVTDTTKLVVENGGIYDGFNGTVQQNLCLEGKSDTISSQHYYKYNQTACCKEYTDFNTTDTPPTASYGNGTKCSDDATLTWLDIVLVLDVCNAMTKVDQLSATLVTIVQGLTIGQNSDHTTRIGIITFGTDVTILQQLKDTTTEDLIIDILFGIKINANDPGGNMGGALKQAYNHILSQRTYRKPLILLTSAAYNDEGFMDVNATANSIKADGMKIMVINYAENDLVLTGALKGIASDGYYYVSSAEDLIPSVLFGFTQINCYCSATTIQLSLYNEQWLNYTNYADCFLGVLSPSNPTIANKYVCKLPGSLVSLTSQAKQDFIIDNFFVKGDPLYGEKKFSIGLHKSDSDGTWKWWGYNGTEIPYDNFPPMAKPPASNDNYGYMLNDYGFHWALQTGYNTALKYICQSPACDAANVCKNLKFKIFCV
;
A
#
# COMPACT_ATOMS: atom_id res chain seq x y z
N MET A 1 -31.94 39.83 2.18
CA MET A 1 -31.08 38.88 1.42
C MET A 1 -29.79 38.76 2.20
N ALA A 2 -29.76 37.84 3.16
CA ALA A 2 -28.69 37.72 4.14
C ALA A 2 -27.77 36.57 3.74
N ALA A 3 -26.49 36.90 3.57
CA ALA A 3 -25.41 35.95 3.43
C ALA A 3 -25.09 35.35 4.81
N SER A 4 -25.11 34.03 4.93
CA SER A 4 -24.67 33.32 6.13
C SER A 4 -23.19 32.99 6.03
N THR A 5 -22.39 33.72 6.80
CA THR A 5 -21.03 33.38 7.21
C THR A 5 -21.08 32.22 8.21
N PHE A 6 -20.49 31.07 7.88
CA PHE A 6 -20.24 30.01 8.87
C PHE A 6 -18.87 30.22 9.50
N GLY A 7 -18.86 30.76 10.72
CA GLY A 7 -17.69 30.79 11.59
C GLY A 7 -17.62 29.49 12.39
N LEU A 8 -16.55 28.70 12.19
CA LEU A 8 -16.20 27.63 13.13
C LEU A 8 -15.66 28.28 14.41
N THR A 9 -16.40 28.13 15.51
CA THR A 9 -15.94 28.50 16.85
C THR A 9 -15.32 27.27 17.48
N PHE A 10 -14.02 27.29 17.78
CA PHE A 10 -13.37 26.26 18.59
C PHE A 10 -13.67 26.54 20.07
N LEU A 11 -14.31 25.59 20.74
CA LEU A 11 -14.46 25.62 22.19
C LEU A 11 -13.27 24.87 22.81
N ILE A 12 -12.38 25.60 23.47
CA ILE A 12 -11.35 25.01 24.33
C ILE A 12 -12.02 24.73 25.69
N VAL A 13 -12.17 23.46 26.05
CA VAL A 13 -12.60 23.08 27.40
C VAL A 13 -11.35 22.83 28.25
N THR A 14 -11.05 23.78 29.13
CA THR A 14 -10.17 23.58 30.27
C THR A 14 -11.01 23.10 31.45
N ASP A 15 -10.75 21.87 31.87
CA ASP A 15 -10.99 21.29 33.20
C ASP A 15 -12.45 21.16 33.74
N THR A 16 -12.69 19.94 34.24
CA THR A 16 -13.73 19.41 35.14
C THR A 16 -15.16 20.00 35.23
N THR A 17 -16.12 19.12 34.85
CA THR A 17 -17.51 18.93 35.32
C THR A 17 -18.71 19.62 34.59
N LYS A 18 -19.59 18.72 34.08
CA LYS A 18 -21.01 18.85 33.70
C LYS A 18 -21.37 19.60 32.39
N LEU A 19 -21.97 18.87 31.46
CA LEU A 19 -22.77 19.37 30.33
C LEU A 19 -24.25 19.03 30.57
N VAL A 20 -25.13 20.04 30.44
CA VAL A 20 -26.58 19.89 30.36
C VAL A 20 -26.97 20.12 28.89
N VAL A 21 -27.72 19.21 28.29
CA VAL A 21 -28.25 19.35 26.92
C VAL A 21 -29.77 19.45 27.00
N GLU A 22 -30.32 20.58 26.54
CA GLU A 22 -31.76 20.77 26.32
C GLU A 22 -32.18 20.25 24.93
N ASN A 23 -33.37 19.65 24.88
CA ASN A 23 -33.96 18.95 23.74
C ASN A 23 -34.16 19.80 22.48
N GLY A 24 -33.95 19.21 21.30
CA GLY A 24 -34.51 19.73 20.05
C GLY A 24 -34.19 18.93 18.79
N GLY A 25 -35.10 18.03 18.40
CA GLY A 25 -35.44 17.77 16.99
C GLY A 25 -34.68 16.67 16.24
N ILE A 26 -35.36 15.56 15.96
CA ILE A 26 -34.98 14.52 15.00
C ILE A 26 -35.28 15.02 13.58
N TYR A 27 -34.29 14.98 12.68
CA TYR A 27 -34.51 14.97 11.23
C TYR A 27 -33.64 13.88 10.60
N ASP A 28 -34.33 13.02 9.84
CA ASP A 28 -33.83 11.82 9.18
C ASP A 28 -33.33 12.19 7.77
N GLY A 29 -32.17 11.66 7.38
CA GLY A 29 -31.68 11.72 6.00
C GLY A 29 -30.27 12.27 5.81
N PHE A 30 -29.25 11.42 5.98
CA PHE A 30 -28.04 11.39 5.16
C PHE A 30 -27.29 10.07 5.43
N ASN A 31 -27.36 9.14 4.48
CA ASN A 31 -26.63 7.87 4.54
C ASN A 31 -25.24 8.09 3.94
N GLY A 32 -24.31 8.56 4.77
CA GLY A 32 -22.91 8.76 4.44
C GLY A 32 -22.08 8.56 5.70
N THR A 33 -21.67 7.31 5.93
CA THR A 33 -20.92 6.93 7.14
C THR A 33 -19.50 7.44 7.03
N VAL A 34 -19.24 8.65 7.55
CA VAL A 34 -17.91 9.03 8.01
C VAL A 34 -17.70 8.30 9.34
N GLN A 35 -16.91 7.22 9.34
CA GLN A 35 -16.44 6.60 10.58
C GLN A 35 -15.50 7.58 11.29
N GLN A 36 -16.06 8.48 12.10
CA GLN A 36 -15.33 9.03 13.23
C GLN A 36 -15.33 7.97 14.32
N ASN A 37 -14.15 7.41 14.63
CA ASN A 37 -13.93 6.52 15.76
C ASN A 37 -14.09 7.31 17.07
N LEU A 38 -15.34 7.48 17.50
CA LEU A 38 -15.73 7.91 18.84
C LEU A 38 -16.39 6.72 19.53
N CYS A 39 -15.63 6.04 20.38
CA CYS A 39 -16.13 4.94 21.20
C CYS A 39 -17.10 5.48 22.25
N LEU A 40 -18.40 5.27 22.04
CA LEU A 40 -19.45 5.52 23.04
C LEU A 40 -20.38 4.31 23.10
N GLU A 41 -20.19 3.44 24.12
CA GLU A 41 -21.23 2.49 24.53
C GLU A 41 -21.86 3.00 25.83
N GLY A 42 -23.15 3.36 25.77
CA GLY A 42 -23.97 3.67 26.94
C GLY A 42 -25.06 2.62 27.11
N LYS A 43 -25.07 1.89 28.24
CA LYS A 43 -26.27 1.18 28.69
C LYS A 43 -27.19 2.18 29.40
N SER A 44 -28.44 2.28 28.95
CA SER A 44 -29.47 3.05 29.67
C SER A 44 -30.11 2.15 30.74
N ASP A 45 -29.96 2.51 32.01
CA ASP A 45 -30.83 1.98 33.07
C ASP A 45 -31.84 3.05 33.46
N THR A 46 -33.12 2.68 33.47
CA THR A 46 -34.23 3.58 33.77
C THR A 46 -34.57 3.49 35.25
N ILE A 47 -34.19 4.49 36.03
CA ILE A 47 -34.74 4.73 37.37
C ILE A 47 -35.15 6.19 37.46
N SER A 48 -36.45 6.44 37.60
CA SER A 48 -37.14 7.72 37.86
C SER A 48 -36.44 9.03 37.44
N SER A 49 -36.93 9.60 36.32
CA SER A 49 -36.85 11.03 35.94
C SER A 49 -35.50 11.77 35.95
N GLN A 50 -34.36 11.11 36.11
CA GLN A 50 -33.03 11.68 35.85
C GLN A 50 -32.15 10.64 35.15
N HIS A 51 -31.71 10.95 33.93
CA HIS A 51 -30.76 10.11 33.21
C HIS A 51 -29.35 10.34 33.77
N TYR A 52 -28.84 9.37 34.53
CA TYR A 52 -27.45 9.35 34.95
C TYR A 52 -26.64 8.49 33.96
N TYR A 53 -25.77 9.13 33.18
CA TYR A 53 -24.77 8.41 32.40
C TYR A 53 -23.58 8.08 33.31
N LYS A 54 -23.42 6.80 33.62
CA LYS A 54 -22.23 6.29 34.28
C LYS A 54 -21.19 6.00 33.19
N TYR A 55 -20.24 6.91 33.01
CA TYR A 55 -19.13 6.69 32.07
C TYR A 55 -18.13 5.72 32.71
N ASN A 56 -18.11 4.47 32.24
CA ASN A 56 -16.96 3.60 32.46
C ASN A 56 -15.87 4.06 31.49
N GLN A 57 -14.74 4.53 32.01
CA GLN A 57 -13.51 4.63 31.22
C GLN A 57 -13.04 3.21 30.91
N THR A 58 -13.55 2.64 29.81
CA THR A 58 -12.97 1.44 29.22
C THR A 58 -11.85 1.90 28.29
N ALA A 59 -10.66 1.34 28.49
CA ALA A 59 -9.45 1.55 27.69
C ALA A 59 -9.71 1.78 26.19
N CYS A 60 -9.11 2.83 25.61
CA CYS A 60 -9.08 3.02 24.16
C CYS A 60 -8.22 1.91 23.53
N CYS A 61 -8.87 0.86 23.04
CA CYS A 61 -8.16 -0.17 22.30
C CYS A 61 -7.90 0.31 20.87
N LYS A 62 -6.64 0.31 20.43
CA LYS A 62 -6.30 0.48 19.01
C LYS A 62 -6.20 -0.90 18.38
N GLU A 63 -6.87 -1.08 17.24
CA GLU A 63 -6.69 -2.25 16.40
C GLU A 63 -5.32 -2.15 15.70
N TYR A 64 -4.48 -3.15 15.90
CA TYR A 64 -3.24 -3.34 15.15
C TYR A 64 -3.43 -4.53 14.22
N THR A 65 -3.16 -4.33 12.93
CA THR A 65 -3.04 -5.43 11.99
C THR A 65 -1.59 -5.91 11.95
N ASP A 66 -1.31 -7.06 12.56
CA ASP A 66 -0.04 -7.76 12.38
C ASP A 66 -0.13 -8.66 11.14
N PHE A 67 0.91 -8.66 10.30
CA PHE A 67 1.10 -9.68 9.27
C PHE A 67 1.81 -10.89 9.87
N ASN A 68 1.29 -12.09 9.60
CA ASN A 68 2.13 -13.29 9.74
C ASN A 68 2.94 -13.44 8.45
N THR A 69 4.25 -13.27 8.53
CA THR A 69 5.15 -13.56 7.41
C THR A 69 5.64 -15.00 7.48
N THR A 70 5.76 -15.68 6.33
CA THR A 70 6.33 -17.03 6.28
C THR A 70 7.85 -17.04 6.14
N ASP A 71 8.43 -15.92 5.71
CA ASP A 71 9.82 -15.84 5.29
C ASP A 71 10.60 -14.76 6.04
N THR A 72 11.92 -14.83 5.96
CA THR A 72 12.82 -13.81 6.51
C THR A 72 12.52 -12.47 5.85
N PRO A 73 12.09 -11.45 6.63
CA PRO A 73 11.83 -10.13 6.09
C PRO A 73 13.07 -9.57 5.39
N PRO A 74 12.91 -8.70 4.37
CA PRO A 74 14.04 -8.08 3.71
C PRO A 74 14.94 -7.39 4.73
N THR A 75 16.25 -7.57 4.60
CA THR A 75 17.21 -6.95 5.52
C THR A 75 17.26 -5.46 5.28
N ALA A 76 17.18 -4.67 6.36
CA ALA A 76 17.30 -3.22 6.25
C ALA A 76 18.63 -2.86 5.58
N SER A 77 18.59 -2.16 4.45
CA SER A 77 19.78 -1.81 3.69
C SER A 77 20.16 -0.34 3.84
N TYR A 78 21.43 -0.05 3.58
CA TYR A 78 21.91 1.31 3.42
C TYR A 78 21.34 1.97 2.14
N GLY A 79 21.27 3.31 2.11
CA GLY A 79 20.84 4.10 0.95
C GLY A 79 19.41 4.66 1.04
N ASN A 80 18.76 4.80 -0.12
CA ASN A 80 17.42 5.42 -0.26
C ASN A 80 16.31 4.69 0.49
N GLY A 81 16.51 3.42 0.80
CA GLY A 81 15.56 2.53 1.46
C GLY A 81 15.89 1.08 1.12
N THR A 82 15.23 0.16 1.78
CA THR A 82 15.26 -1.27 1.50
C THR A 82 14.42 -1.54 0.26
N LYS A 83 15.02 -2.06 -0.82
CA LYS A 83 14.24 -2.39 -2.02
C LYS A 83 13.36 -3.62 -1.76
N CYS A 84 12.15 -3.60 -2.29
CA CYS A 84 11.36 -4.83 -2.42
C CYS A 84 12.06 -5.79 -3.39
N SER A 85 11.82 -7.09 -3.23
CA SER A 85 12.28 -8.11 -4.16
C SER A 85 11.85 -7.78 -5.60
N ASP A 86 12.80 -7.90 -6.52
CA ASP A 86 12.62 -7.75 -7.97
C ASP A 86 12.43 -9.09 -8.69
N ASP A 87 12.38 -10.20 -7.94
CA ASP A 87 12.21 -11.54 -8.48
C ASP A 87 10.72 -11.86 -8.68
N ALA A 88 10.27 -11.77 -9.93
CA ALA A 88 8.89 -12.09 -10.31
C ALA A 88 8.52 -13.57 -10.06
N THR A 89 9.49 -14.48 -9.98
CA THR A 89 9.23 -15.90 -9.72
C THR A 89 8.77 -16.15 -8.28
N LEU A 90 9.02 -15.20 -7.36
CA LEU A 90 8.56 -15.28 -5.96
C LEU A 90 7.18 -14.67 -5.75
N THR A 91 6.58 -14.07 -6.78
CA THR A 91 5.28 -13.40 -6.66
C THR A 91 4.14 -14.37 -6.31
N TRP A 92 3.12 -13.81 -5.66
CA TRP A 92 1.97 -14.54 -5.15
C TRP A 92 0.69 -13.78 -5.50
N LEU A 93 0.29 -13.94 -6.76
CA LEU A 93 -0.77 -13.17 -7.39
C LEU A 93 -1.96 -14.04 -7.81
N ASP A 94 -3.14 -13.44 -7.81
CA ASP A 94 -4.31 -13.92 -8.53
C ASP A 94 -4.51 -13.01 -9.74
N ILE A 95 -4.00 -13.43 -10.90
CA ILE A 95 -4.04 -12.64 -12.13
C ILE A 95 -5.21 -13.12 -12.99
N VAL A 96 -6.10 -12.21 -13.38
CA VAL A 96 -7.06 -12.47 -14.46
C VAL A 96 -6.61 -11.74 -15.71
N LEU A 97 -6.20 -12.50 -16.71
CA LEU A 97 -5.92 -12.01 -18.06
C LEU A 97 -7.26 -11.72 -18.74
N VAL A 98 -7.47 -10.46 -19.14
CA VAL A 98 -8.66 -10.01 -19.87
C VAL A 98 -8.22 -9.61 -21.27
N LEU A 99 -8.55 -10.46 -22.23
CA LEU A 99 -7.96 -10.45 -23.56
C LEU A 99 -9.00 -10.02 -24.59
N ASP A 100 -8.73 -8.89 -25.24
CA ASP A 100 -9.51 -8.44 -26.37
C ASP A 100 -9.32 -9.40 -27.56
N VAL A 101 -10.43 -9.91 -28.11
CA VAL A 101 -10.45 -10.80 -29.29
C VAL A 101 -11.32 -10.24 -30.43
N CYS A 102 -11.65 -8.95 -30.39
CA CYS A 102 -12.40 -8.27 -31.43
C CYS A 102 -11.56 -8.01 -32.69
N ASN A 103 -12.22 -7.56 -33.76
CA ASN A 103 -11.57 -7.29 -35.04
C ASN A 103 -10.51 -6.16 -35.01
N ALA A 104 -10.51 -5.30 -33.97
CA ALA A 104 -9.48 -4.27 -33.79
C ALA A 104 -8.11 -4.88 -33.41
N MET A 105 -8.09 -6.13 -32.93
CA MET A 105 -6.85 -6.85 -32.65
C MET A 105 -6.32 -7.48 -33.93
N THR A 106 -5.17 -7.02 -34.43
CA THR A 106 -4.59 -7.49 -35.71
C THR A 106 -3.42 -8.45 -35.53
N LYS A 107 -2.86 -8.58 -34.32
CA LYS A 107 -1.62 -9.33 -34.04
C LYS A 107 -1.73 -10.25 -32.82
N VAL A 108 -2.71 -11.14 -32.80
CA VAL A 108 -2.88 -12.07 -31.67
C VAL A 108 -1.69 -13.01 -31.48
N ASP A 109 -0.99 -13.41 -32.53
CA ASP A 109 0.23 -14.22 -32.36
C ASP A 109 1.30 -13.48 -31.53
N GLN A 110 1.43 -12.17 -31.71
CA GLN A 110 2.34 -11.34 -30.91
C GLN A 110 1.83 -11.19 -29.48
N LEU A 111 0.52 -10.98 -29.29
CA LEU A 111 -0.08 -10.95 -27.95
C LEU A 111 0.20 -12.27 -27.20
N SER A 112 -0.10 -13.41 -27.81
CA SER A 112 0.11 -14.73 -27.21
C SER A 112 1.59 -14.95 -26.90
N ALA A 113 2.51 -14.64 -27.82
CA ALA A 113 3.94 -14.76 -27.57
C ALA A 113 4.40 -13.89 -26.38
N THR A 114 3.97 -12.61 -26.32
CA THR A 114 4.28 -11.71 -25.20
C THR A 114 3.74 -12.25 -23.88
N LEU A 115 2.48 -12.67 -23.85
CA LEU A 115 1.85 -13.20 -22.63
C LEU A 115 2.51 -14.51 -22.19
N VAL A 116 2.89 -15.39 -23.11
CA VAL A 116 3.63 -16.61 -22.80
C VAL A 116 4.97 -16.26 -22.14
N THR A 117 5.73 -15.30 -22.68
CA THR A 117 7.00 -14.88 -22.05
C THR A 117 6.78 -14.26 -20.67
N ILE A 118 5.71 -13.50 -20.47
CA ILE A 118 5.34 -12.97 -19.15
C ILE A 118 5.00 -14.11 -18.18
N VAL A 119 4.23 -15.11 -18.61
CA VAL A 119 3.85 -16.27 -17.81
C VAL A 119 5.07 -17.11 -17.42
N GLN A 120 6.03 -17.30 -18.33
CA GLN A 120 7.30 -17.97 -18.07
C GLN A 120 8.20 -17.26 -17.05
N GLY A 121 7.96 -15.96 -16.83
CA GLY A 121 8.63 -15.19 -15.78
C GLY A 121 8.05 -15.41 -14.37
N LEU A 122 7.04 -16.26 -14.22
CA LEU A 122 6.30 -16.50 -12.98
C LEU A 122 6.36 -17.95 -12.55
N THR A 123 6.24 -18.20 -11.24
CA THR A 123 5.99 -19.55 -10.72
C THR A 123 4.49 -19.82 -10.68
N ILE A 124 3.97 -20.62 -11.62
CA ILE A 124 2.53 -20.92 -11.73
C ILE A 124 2.15 -22.11 -10.83
N GLY A 125 1.06 -21.97 -10.06
CA GLY A 125 0.51 -23.10 -9.28
C GLY A 125 -0.47 -22.73 -8.17
N GLN A 126 -1.05 -23.73 -7.50
CA GLN A 126 -2.03 -23.56 -6.41
C GLN A 126 -1.45 -23.63 -4.99
N ASN A 127 -0.43 -24.48 -4.79
CA ASN A 127 -0.18 -25.12 -3.49
C ASN A 127 1.04 -24.58 -2.74
N SER A 128 1.66 -23.49 -3.23
CA SER A 128 2.80 -22.86 -2.57
C SER A 128 2.55 -21.37 -2.35
N ASP A 129 3.31 -20.81 -1.42
CA ASP A 129 3.16 -19.44 -0.95
C ASP A 129 3.60 -18.43 -1.99
N HIS A 130 4.61 -18.81 -2.78
CA HIS A 130 5.18 -18.08 -3.90
C HIS A 130 4.69 -18.65 -5.23
N THR A 131 3.38 -18.85 -5.36
CA THR A 131 2.79 -19.20 -6.65
C THR A 131 1.71 -18.25 -7.06
N THR A 132 1.68 -17.99 -8.36
CA THR A 132 0.67 -17.19 -9.03
C THR A 132 -0.36 -18.10 -9.71
N ARG A 133 -1.63 -17.69 -9.63
CA ARG A 133 -2.76 -18.32 -10.31
C ARG A 133 -3.22 -17.42 -11.45
N ILE A 134 -3.63 -18.03 -12.57
CA ILE A 134 -4.00 -17.32 -13.78
C ILE A 134 -5.40 -17.75 -14.22
N GLY A 135 -6.33 -16.80 -14.19
CA GLY A 135 -7.60 -16.88 -14.91
C GLY A 135 -7.47 -16.21 -16.27
N ILE A 136 -8.23 -16.69 -17.25
CA ILE A 136 -8.22 -16.14 -18.62
C ILE A 136 -9.66 -15.89 -19.03
N ILE A 137 -9.92 -14.66 -19.43
CA ILE A 137 -11.19 -14.17 -19.96
C ILE A 137 -10.90 -13.54 -21.32
N THR A 138 -11.68 -13.89 -22.33
CA THR A 138 -11.69 -13.17 -23.61
C THR A 138 -12.94 -12.32 -23.72
N PHE A 139 -12.87 -11.22 -24.46
CA PHE A 139 -14.03 -10.41 -24.76
C PHE A 139 -14.03 -9.91 -26.21
N GLY A 140 -15.23 -9.96 -26.79
CA GLY A 140 -15.62 -9.25 -28.02
C GLY A 140 -17.01 -8.66 -27.75
N THR A 141 -18.01 -9.00 -28.56
CA THR A 141 -19.42 -8.78 -28.20
C THR A 141 -19.78 -9.54 -26.91
N ASP A 142 -19.33 -10.80 -26.83
CA ASP A 142 -19.54 -11.68 -25.69
C ASP A 142 -18.28 -11.77 -24.81
N VAL A 143 -18.49 -12.04 -23.52
CA VAL A 143 -17.42 -12.28 -22.54
C VAL A 143 -17.35 -13.76 -22.21
N THR A 144 -16.19 -14.38 -22.42
CA THR A 144 -16.00 -15.83 -22.23
C THR A 144 -14.88 -16.11 -21.23
N ILE A 145 -15.12 -16.97 -20.24
CA ILE A 145 -14.07 -17.47 -19.34
C ILE A 145 -13.46 -18.72 -19.98
N LEU A 146 -12.17 -18.67 -20.29
CA LEU A 146 -11.40 -19.81 -20.80
C LEU A 146 -10.71 -20.59 -19.69
N GLN A 147 -10.30 -19.90 -18.61
CA GLN A 147 -9.55 -20.51 -17.50
C GLN A 147 -9.99 -19.91 -16.15
N GLN A 148 -10.21 -20.79 -15.18
CA GLN A 148 -10.53 -20.41 -13.80
C GLN A 148 -9.25 -20.33 -12.94
N LEU A 149 -9.21 -19.43 -11.95
CA LEU A 149 -8.05 -19.30 -11.06
C LEU A 149 -7.79 -20.59 -10.27
N LYS A 150 -8.83 -21.28 -9.80
CA LYS A 150 -8.74 -22.56 -9.06
C LYS A 150 -8.25 -23.74 -9.91
N ASP A 151 -8.42 -23.64 -11.24
CA ASP A 151 -8.08 -24.71 -12.17
C ASP A 151 -6.65 -24.51 -12.74
N THR A 152 -5.92 -23.46 -12.31
CA THR A 152 -4.53 -23.23 -12.71
C THR A 152 -3.63 -24.28 -12.08
N THR A 153 -3.14 -25.24 -12.86
CA THR A 153 -2.30 -26.34 -12.36
C THR A 153 -0.84 -26.21 -12.76
N THR A 154 -0.56 -25.90 -14.02
CA THR A 154 0.79 -25.83 -14.60
C THR A 154 0.94 -24.64 -15.53
N GLU A 155 2.20 -24.26 -15.77
CA GLU A 155 2.56 -23.28 -16.79
C GLU A 155 2.13 -23.72 -18.20
N ASP A 156 2.42 -24.97 -18.58
CA ASP A 156 2.08 -25.53 -19.89
C ASP A 156 0.58 -25.41 -20.23
N LEU A 157 -0.31 -25.64 -19.25
CA LEU A 157 -1.76 -25.48 -19.45
C LEU A 157 -2.11 -24.04 -19.86
N ILE A 158 -1.50 -23.05 -19.20
CA ILE A 158 -1.74 -21.64 -19.50
C ILE A 158 -1.21 -21.30 -20.89
N ILE A 159 -0.02 -21.79 -21.22
CA ILE A 159 0.61 -21.60 -22.54
C ILE A 159 -0.26 -22.18 -23.66
N ASP A 160 -0.77 -23.40 -23.49
CA ASP A 160 -1.64 -24.07 -24.46
C ASP A 160 -2.93 -23.28 -24.71
N ILE A 161 -3.54 -22.73 -23.65
CA ILE A 161 -4.73 -21.89 -23.77
C ILE A 161 -4.39 -20.60 -24.53
N LEU A 162 -3.28 -19.94 -24.21
CA LEU A 162 -2.87 -18.68 -24.86
C LEU A 162 -2.60 -18.86 -26.36
N PHE A 163 -1.98 -19.95 -26.79
CA PHE A 163 -1.81 -20.27 -28.21
C PHE A 163 -3.10 -20.73 -28.90
N GLY A 164 -4.08 -21.22 -28.13
CA GLY A 164 -5.39 -21.60 -28.64
C GLY A 164 -6.34 -20.43 -28.91
N ILE A 165 -6.02 -19.22 -28.44
CA ILE A 165 -6.84 -18.02 -28.62
C ILE A 165 -6.91 -17.63 -30.10
N LYS A 166 -8.10 -17.29 -30.57
CA LYS A 166 -8.36 -16.85 -31.94
C LYS A 166 -9.09 -15.52 -31.93
N ILE A 167 -8.67 -14.60 -32.80
CA ILE A 167 -9.41 -13.36 -33.07
C ILE A 167 -10.69 -13.72 -33.79
N ASN A 168 -11.79 -13.10 -33.37
CA ASN A 168 -12.99 -13.06 -34.19
C ASN A 168 -12.94 -11.83 -35.10
N ALA A 169 -12.39 -12.00 -36.31
CA ALA A 169 -12.23 -10.91 -37.27
C ALA A 169 -13.56 -10.27 -37.72
N ASN A 170 -14.69 -10.92 -37.42
CA ASN A 170 -16.04 -10.43 -37.73
C ASN A 170 -16.77 -9.85 -36.52
N ASP A 171 -16.15 -9.85 -35.34
CA ASP A 171 -16.75 -9.29 -34.12
C ASP A 171 -16.36 -7.82 -33.99
N PRO A 172 -17.30 -6.89 -34.23
CA PRO A 172 -17.04 -5.46 -33.97
C PRO A 172 -17.10 -5.12 -32.49
N GLY A 173 -17.66 -6.00 -31.65
CA GLY A 173 -17.98 -5.68 -30.27
C GLY A 173 -16.76 -5.65 -29.38
N GLY A 174 -16.81 -4.79 -28.36
CA GLY A 174 -15.79 -4.70 -27.32
C GLY A 174 -16.43 -4.44 -25.97
N ASN A 175 -17.11 -5.43 -25.41
CA ASN A 175 -17.78 -5.38 -24.11
C ASN A 175 -16.77 -5.41 -22.94
N MET A 176 -15.89 -4.41 -22.91
CA MET A 176 -14.82 -4.28 -21.94
C MET A 176 -15.36 -4.09 -20.51
N GLY A 177 -16.45 -3.34 -20.36
CA GLY A 177 -17.09 -3.12 -19.05
C GLY A 177 -17.62 -4.43 -18.46
N GLY A 178 -18.25 -5.26 -19.29
CA GLY A 178 -18.67 -6.61 -18.91
C GLY A 178 -17.48 -7.51 -18.57
N ALA A 179 -16.40 -7.44 -19.35
CA ALA A 179 -15.19 -8.23 -19.12
C ALA A 179 -14.49 -7.87 -17.80
N LEU A 180 -14.32 -6.59 -17.50
CA LEU A 180 -13.77 -6.10 -16.23
C LEU A 180 -14.64 -6.53 -15.05
N LYS A 181 -15.98 -6.42 -15.18
CA LYS A 181 -16.89 -6.86 -14.13
C LYS A 181 -16.80 -8.37 -13.90
N GLN A 182 -16.69 -9.14 -14.97
CA GLN A 182 -16.54 -10.60 -14.89
C GLN A 182 -15.22 -10.97 -14.24
N ALA A 183 -14.11 -10.34 -14.61
CA ALA A 183 -12.80 -10.55 -14.01
C ALA A 183 -12.80 -10.23 -12.51
N TYR A 184 -13.40 -9.11 -12.12
CA TYR A 184 -13.57 -8.74 -10.72
C TYR A 184 -14.37 -9.78 -9.92
N ASN A 185 -15.52 -10.21 -10.44
CA ASN A 185 -16.34 -11.25 -9.79
C ASN A 185 -15.60 -12.59 -9.71
N HIS A 186 -14.83 -12.92 -10.74
CA HIS A 186 -14.02 -14.13 -10.82
C HIS A 186 -13.00 -14.19 -9.69
N ILE A 187 -12.25 -13.09 -9.47
CA ILE A 187 -11.31 -12.93 -8.37
C ILE A 187 -12.04 -13.02 -7.02
N LEU A 188 -13.13 -12.26 -6.83
CA LEU A 188 -13.86 -12.23 -5.56
C LEU A 188 -14.39 -13.60 -5.15
N SER A 189 -14.90 -14.38 -6.11
CA SER A 189 -15.44 -15.72 -5.86
C SER A 189 -14.37 -16.73 -5.41
N GLN A 190 -13.09 -16.42 -5.61
CA GLN A 190 -11.96 -17.31 -5.36
C GLN A 190 -10.87 -16.62 -4.53
N ARG A 191 -11.26 -15.60 -3.76
CA ARG A 191 -10.35 -14.72 -3.01
C ARG A 191 -9.50 -15.53 -2.05
N THR A 192 -8.19 -15.35 -2.14
CA THR A 192 -7.20 -15.93 -1.22
C THR A 192 -6.39 -14.82 -0.56
N TYR A 193 -5.29 -15.17 0.12
CA TYR A 193 -4.34 -14.18 0.61
C TYR A 193 -3.62 -13.48 -0.56
N ARG A 194 -3.45 -14.17 -1.71
CA ARG A 194 -2.78 -13.67 -2.93
C ARG A 194 -3.31 -12.32 -3.39
N LYS A 195 -2.42 -11.51 -3.96
CA LYS A 195 -2.80 -10.17 -4.40
C LYS A 195 -3.59 -10.24 -5.70
N PRO A 196 -4.81 -9.66 -5.72
CA PRO A 196 -5.64 -9.66 -6.91
C PRO A 196 -5.16 -8.65 -7.95
N LEU A 197 -5.15 -9.07 -9.21
CA LEU A 197 -4.75 -8.26 -10.35
C LEU A 197 -5.60 -8.61 -11.58
N ILE A 198 -6.00 -7.58 -12.32
CA ILE A 198 -6.55 -7.72 -13.67
C ILE A 198 -5.49 -7.21 -14.66
N LEU A 199 -5.08 -8.04 -15.61
CA LEU A 199 -4.23 -7.63 -16.73
C LEU A 199 -5.09 -7.57 -18.00
N LEU A 200 -5.47 -6.35 -18.39
CA LEU A 200 -6.24 -6.07 -19.59
C LEU A 200 -5.30 -5.87 -20.78
N THR A 201 -5.55 -6.57 -21.88
CA THR A 201 -4.86 -6.33 -23.16
C THR A 201 -5.89 -5.94 -24.20
N SER A 202 -5.72 -4.79 -24.83
CA SER A 202 -6.64 -4.31 -25.87
C SER A 202 -5.95 -3.33 -26.81
N ALA A 203 -6.41 -3.28 -28.06
CA ALA A 203 -5.95 -2.32 -29.06
C ALA A 203 -6.81 -1.05 -29.11
N ALA A 204 -7.97 -1.02 -28.46
CA ALA A 204 -8.87 0.12 -28.50
C ALA A 204 -9.70 0.26 -27.22
N TYR A 205 -10.05 1.49 -26.86
CA TYR A 205 -11.05 1.70 -25.83
C TYR A 205 -12.44 1.41 -26.40
N ASN A 206 -13.11 0.40 -25.85
CA ASN A 206 -14.44 0.00 -26.27
C ASN A 206 -15.39 0.07 -25.06
N ASP A 207 -16.28 1.05 -25.05
CA ASP A 207 -17.40 1.17 -24.09
C ASP A 207 -18.69 0.64 -24.72
N GLU A 208 -18.56 -0.19 -25.76
CA GLU A 208 -19.67 -0.85 -26.43
C GLU A 208 -20.16 -2.01 -25.54
N GLY A 209 -21.00 -1.67 -24.58
CA GLY A 209 -21.59 -2.59 -23.62
C GLY A 209 -22.62 -1.90 -22.73
N PHE A 210 -23.32 -2.68 -21.91
CA PHE A 210 -24.29 -2.12 -20.95
C PHE A 210 -23.63 -1.51 -19.70
N MET A 211 -22.35 -1.78 -19.50
CA MET A 211 -21.59 -1.41 -18.30
C MET A 211 -20.61 -0.31 -18.65
N ASP A 212 -20.67 0.81 -17.92
CA ASP A 212 -19.68 1.88 -18.00
C ASP A 212 -18.30 1.35 -17.56
N VAL A 213 -17.37 1.35 -18.50
CA VAL A 213 -15.99 0.86 -18.31
C VAL A 213 -15.27 1.64 -17.22
N ASN A 214 -15.39 2.97 -17.19
CA ASN A 214 -14.68 3.82 -16.25
C ASN A 214 -15.23 3.67 -14.83
N ALA A 215 -16.56 3.64 -14.68
CA ALA A 215 -17.19 3.40 -13.39
C ALA A 215 -16.80 2.02 -12.83
N THR A 216 -16.77 1.00 -13.70
CA THR A 216 -16.35 -0.36 -13.32
C THR A 216 -14.89 -0.39 -12.90
N ALA A 217 -13.97 0.18 -13.70
CA ALA A 217 -12.56 0.25 -13.39
C ALA A 217 -12.28 1.01 -12.09
N ASN A 218 -12.97 2.13 -11.86
CA ASN A 218 -12.83 2.92 -10.64
C ASN A 218 -13.33 2.17 -9.40
N SER A 219 -14.44 1.42 -9.51
CA SER A 219 -14.91 0.55 -8.43
C SER A 219 -13.88 -0.54 -8.08
N ILE A 220 -13.30 -1.19 -9.09
CA ILE A 220 -12.28 -2.23 -8.90
C ILE A 220 -11.04 -1.64 -8.18
N LYS A 221 -10.58 -0.46 -8.62
CA LYS A 221 -9.46 0.25 -8.00
C LYS A 221 -9.75 0.68 -6.56
N ALA A 222 -10.96 1.16 -6.29
CA ALA A 222 -11.41 1.54 -4.95
C ALA A 222 -11.44 0.35 -3.97
N ASP A 223 -11.72 -0.87 -4.46
CA ASP A 223 -11.66 -2.09 -3.66
C ASP A 223 -10.23 -2.60 -3.40
N GLY A 224 -9.22 -1.85 -3.84
CA GLY A 224 -7.81 -2.14 -3.62
C GLY A 224 -7.22 -3.16 -4.59
N MET A 225 -7.94 -3.53 -5.66
CA MET A 225 -7.38 -4.34 -6.75
C MET A 225 -6.63 -3.45 -7.74
N LYS A 226 -5.59 -3.99 -8.37
CA LYS A 226 -4.86 -3.29 -9.42
C LYS A 226 -5.36 -3.75 -10.79
N ILE A 227 -5.38 -2.81 -11.72
CA ILE A 227 -5.62 -3.05 -13.14
C ILE A 227 -4.37 -2.64 -13.89
N MET A 228 -3.71 -3.60 -14.53
CA MET A 228 -2.68 -3.37 -15.52
C MET A 228 -3.31 -3.35 -16.91
N VAL A 229 -2.82 -2.47 -17.78
CA VAL A 229 -3.27 -2.38 -19.16
C VAL A 229 -2.05 -2.48 -20.08
N ILE A 230 -2.09 -3.38 -21.05
CA ILE A 230 -1.17 -3.40 -22.19
C ILE A 230 -1.95 -2.95 -23.41
N ASN A 231 -1.61 -1.77 -23.90
CA ASN A 231 -2.20 -1.20 -25.11
C ASN A 231 -1.49 -1.75 -26.36
N TYR A 232 -2.25 -2.45 -27.21
CA TYR A 232 -1.81 -3.00 -28.49
C TYR A 232 -2.15 -2.11 -29.70
N ALA A 233 -2.62 -0.88 -29.49
CA ALA A 233 -2.96 0.05 -30.57
C ALA A 233 -1.76 0.33 -31.49
N GLU A 234 -1.98 0.25 -32.81
CA GLU A 234 -0.95 0.55 -33.81
C GLU A 234 -0.75 2.05 -34.06
N ASN A 235 -1.71 2.90 -33.65
CA ASN A 235 -1.66 4.35 -33.83
C ASN A 235 -1.87 5.09 -32.50
N ASP A 236 -0.80 5.75 -32.05
CA ASP A 236 -0.59 6.23 -30.67
C ASP A 236 -1.37 7.51 -30.28
N LEU A 237 -2.17 8.09 -31.18
CA LEU A 237 -2.37 9.55 -31.12
C LEU A 237 -3.69 10.09 -30.56
N VAL A 238 -4.76 9.31 -30.36
CA VAL A 238 -6.04 9.90 -29.88
C VAL A 238 -6.85 9.04 -28.87
N LEU A 239 -6.75 7.70 -28.91
CA LEU A 239 -7.56 6.81 -28.05
C LEU A 239 -6.78 6.27 -26.82
N THR A 240 -5.50 6.60 -26.68
CA THR A 240 -4.60 6.11 -25.62
C THR A 240 -4.95 6.65 -24.23
N GLY A 241 -5.55 7.84 -24.14
CA GLY A 241 -5.96 8.45 -22.87
C GLY A 241 -7.05 7.66 -22.14
N ALA A 242 -8.00 7.07 -22.87
CA ALA A 242 -9.13 6.35 -22.26
C ALA A 242 -8.68 5.00 -21.68
N LEU A 243 -7.88 4.21 -22.42
CA LEU A 243 -7.27 2.99 -21.89
C LEU A 243 -6.34 3.27 -20.70
N LYS A 244 -5.58 4.38 -20.75
CA LYS A 244 -4.74 4.81 -19.63
C LYS A 244 -5.57 5.12 -18.38
N GLY A 245 -6.78 5.67 -18.52
CA GLY A 245 -7.69 5.94 -17.40
C GLY A 245 -8.23 4.69 -16.70
N ILE A 246 -8.28 3.55 -17.40
CA ILE A 246 -8.67 2.26 -16.84
C ILE A 246 -7.59 1.72 -15.90
N ALA A 247 -6.33 1.84 -16.32
CA ALA A 247 -5.19 1.35 -15.55
C ALA A 247 -5.14 1.97 -14.15
N SER A 248 -4.53 1.22 -13.23
CA SER A 248 -4.03 1.81 -12.00
C SER A 248 -2.83 2.72 -12.30
N ASP A 249 -2.63 3.75 -11.48
CA ASP A 249 -1.51 4.67 -11.65
C ASP A 249 -0.19 3.90 -11.74
N GLY A 250 0.56 4.12 -12.83
CA GLY A 250 1.83 3.45 -13.08
C GLY A 250 1.77 2.06 -13.73
N TYR A 251 0.58 1.58 -14.08
CA TYR A 251 0.34 0.23 -14.61
C TYR A 251 -0.24 0.24 -16.04
N TYR A 252 0.07 1.27 -16.81
CA TYR A 252 -0.27 1.37 -18.23
C TYR A 252 1.00 1.17 -19.06
N TYR A 253 0.96 0.20 -19.97
CA TYR A 253 2.06 -0.17 -20.84
C TYR A 253 1.61 -0.12 -22.30
N VAL A 254 2.57 0.10 -23.20
CA VAL A 254 2.35 0.05 -24.65
C VAL A 254 3.09 -1.16 -25.22
N SER A 255 2.47 -1.89 -26.13
CA SER A 255 3.00 -3.15 -26.64
C SER A 255 4.29 -2.98 -27.47
N SER A 256 4.54 -1.77 -27.96
CA SER A 256 5.73 -1.41 -28.74
C SER A 256 6.95 -1.08 -27.88
N ALA A 257 6.82 -0.99 -26.55
CA ALA A 257 7.93 -0.69 -25.66
C ALA A 257 8.96 -1.85 -25.66
N GLU A 258 10.23 -1.53 -25.84
CA GLU A 258 11.32 -2.51 -25.85
C GLU A 258 11.44 -3.27 -24.51
N ASP A 259 11.05 -2.61 -23.41
CA ASP A 259 11.09 -3.09 -22.04
C ASP A 259 9.70 -3.50 -21.51
N LEU A 260 8.73 -3.80 -22.38
CA LEU A 260 7.38 -4.21 -21.98
C LEU A 260 7.39 -5.38 -20.98
N ILE A 261 8.05 -6.48 -21.35
CA ILE A 261 8.08 -7.69 -20.53
C ILE A 261 8.71 -7.43 -19.15
N PRO A 262 9.95 -6.87 -19.05
CA PRO A 262 10.51 -6.57 -17.74
C PRO A 262 9.70 -5.53 -16.96
N SER A 263 9.05 -4.56 -17.62
CA SER A 263 8.16 -3.59 -16.97
C SER A 263 6.93 -4.24 -16.33
N VAL A 264 6.30 -5.20 -17.04
CA VAL A 264 5.13 -5.93 -16.52
C VAL A 264 5.54 -6.84 -15.35
N LEU A 265 6.66 -7.56 -15.48
CA LEU A 265 7.19 -8.40 -14.41
C LEU A 265 7.59 -7.58 -13.17
N PHE A 266 8.21 -6.41 -13.37
CA PHE A 266 8.47 -5.47 -12.29
C PHE A 266 7.17 -4.95 -11.67
N GLY A 267 6.16 -4.65 -12.47
CA GLY A 267 4.84 -4.30 -11.98
C GLY A 267 4.23 -5.38 -11.09
N PHE A 268 4.40 -6.66 -11.42
CA PHE A 268 3.94 -7.78 -10.59
C PHE A 268 4.61 -7.79 -9.21
N THR A 269 5.92 -7.56 -9.14
CA THR A 269 6.63 -7.49 -7.84
C THR A 269 6.19 -6.27 -7.03
N GLN A 270 5.94 -5.13 -7.69
CA GLN A 270 5.43 -3.92 -7.04
C GLN A 270 4.02 -4.10 -6.46
N ILE A 271 3.17 -4.95 -7.05
CA ILE A 271 1.87 -5.28 -6.47
C ILE A 271 2.00 -6.08 -5.16
N ASN A 272 2.99 -6.97 -5.07
CA ASN A 272 3.28 -7.67 -3.82
C ASN A 272 4.04 -6.79 -2.81
N CYS A 273 4.63 -5.67 -3.23
CA CYS A 273 5.35 -4.70 -2.41
C CYS A 273 4.43 -3.68 -1.72
N TYR A 274 3.94 -3.98 -0.51
CA TYR A 274 3.00 -3.11 0.20
C TYR A 274 3.14 -3.15 1.73
N CYS A 275 2.72 -2.05 2.35
CA CYS A 275 2.64 -1.89 3.80
C CYS A 275 1.23 -2.16 4.35
N SER A 276 1.13 -2.30 5.69
CA SER A 276 -0.17 -2.37 6.37
C SER A 276 -0.96 -1.09 6.18
N ALA A 277 -2.29 -1.15 6.29
CA ALA A 277 -3.15 0.02 6.16
C ALA A 277 -2.87 1.12 7.21
N THR A 278 -2.23 0.77 8.33
CA THR A 278 -1.88 1.72 9.41
C THR A 278 -0.51 2.37 9.25
N THR A 279 0.26 1.97 8.23
CA THR A 279 1.62 2.47 8.01
C THR A 279 1.75 3.17 6.67
N ILE A 280 2.69 4.12 6.61
CA ILE A 280 3.00 4.86 5.39
C ILE A 280 4.20 4.17 4.73
N GLN A 281 4.05 3.76 3.47
CA GLN A 281 5.11 3.09 2.72
C GLN A 281 6.04 4.11 2.08
N LEU A 282 7.36 3.87 2.18
CA LEU A 282 8.34 4.61 1.40
C LEU A 282 8.10 4.38 -0.10
N SER A 283 7.85 5.47 -0.82
CA SER A 283 7.69 5.44 -2.27
C SER A 283 8.49 6.58 -2.88
N LEU A 284 9.40 6.26 -3.81
CA LEU A 284 10.30 7.23 -4.42
C LEU A 284 10.16 7.17 -5.94
N TYR A 285 10.28 8.34 -6.59
CA TYR A 285 10.26 8.40 -8.05
C TYR A 285 11.45 7.64 -8.64
N ASN A 286 11.18 6.78 -9.60
CA ASN A 286 12.16 5.96 -10.28
C ASN A 286 12.24 6.40 -11.74
N GLU A 287 13.38 6.97 -12.12
CA GLU A 287 13.61 7.47 -13.47
C GLU A 287 13.63 6.36 -14.53
N GLN A 288 14.04 5.14 -14.16
CA GLN A 288 14.07 4.01 -15.09
C GLN A 288 12.67 3.61 -15.55
N TRP A 289 11.70 3.64 -14.63
CA TRP A 289 10.32 3.21 -14.91
C TRP A 289 9.34 4.39 -15.07
N LEU A 290 9.85 5.63 -14.99
CA LEU A 290 9.08 6.88 -15.04
C LEU A 290 7.87 6.88 -14.09
N ASN A 291 8.03 6.29 -12.92
CA ASN A 291 6.96 6.07 -11.97
C ASN A 291 7.49 5.96 -10.53
N TYR A 292 6.61 6.10 -9.54
CA TYR A 292 6.95 5.84 -8.15
C TYR A 292 7.12 4.34 -7.90
N THR A 293 8.27 3.98 -7.33
CA THR A 293 8.60 2.62 -6.89
C THR A 293 8.41 2.53 -5.38
N ASN A 294 7.69 1.51 -4.96
CA ASN A 294 7.52 1.20 -3.55
C ASN A 294 8.77 0.49 -3.01
N TYR A 295 9.16 0.87 -1.82
CA TYR A 295 10.26 0.26 -1.07
C TYR A 295 9.69 -0.59 0.06
N ALA A 296 10.54 -1.48 0.57
CA ALA A 296 10.23 -2.38 1.67
C ALA A 296 10.33 -1.71 3.05
N ASP A 297 10.22 -0.39 3.13
CA ASP A 297 10.18 0.36 4.38
C ASP A 297 8.75 0.90 4.63
N CYS A 298 8.16 0.50 5.76
CA CYS A 298 6.88 0.99 6.25
C CYS A 298 7.07 1.80 7.52
N PHE A 299 6.38 2.92 7.67
CA PHE A 299 6.55 3.82 8.81
C PHE A 299 5.28 4.03 9.62
N LEU A 300 5.44 4.13 10.94
CA LEU A 300 4.39 4.47 11.89
C LEU A 300 4.86 5.56 12.84
N GLY A 301 4.19 6.71 12.83
CA GLY A 301 4.43 7.79 13.79
C GLY A 301 3.83 7.46 15.15
N VAL A 302 4.62 7.54 16.22
CA VAL A 302 4.18 7.30 17.60
C VAL A 302 4.28 8.57 18.42
N LEU A 303 3.13 9.00 18.94
CA LEU A 303 2.99 10.29 19.63
C LEU A 303 3.36 10.24 21.11
N SER A 304 3.36 9.06 21.71
CA SER A 304 3.72 8.87 23.11
C SER A 304 5.24 8.92 23.24
N PRO A 305 5.81 9.97 23.85
CA PRO A 305 7.25 10.09 23.95
C PRO A 305 7.81 8.99 24.86
N SER A 306 8.95 8.43 24.49
CA SER A 306 9.63 7.39 25.26
C SER A 306 11.14 7.50 25.08
N ASN A 307 11.88 6.83 25.95
CA ASN A 307 13.30 6.64 25.74
C ASN A 307 13.51 5.84 24.43
N PRO A 308 14.43 6.25 23.52
CA PRO A 308 14.64 5.57 22.24
C PRO A 308 14.92 4.07 22.34
N THR A 309 15.69 3.62 23.33
CA THR A 309 16.01 2.20 23.53
C THR A 309 14.75 1.42 23.94
N ILE A 310 13.93 1.98 24.82
CA ILE A 310 12.65 1.37 25.21
C ILE A 310 11.67 1.37 24.04
N ALA A 311 11.58 2.48 23.30
CA ALA A 311 10.75 2.58 22.10
C ALA A 311 11.12 1.50 21.07
N ASN A 312 12.41 1.37 20.75
CA ASN A 312 12.89 0.36 19.81
C ASN A 312 12.57 -1.06 20.27
N LYS A 313 12.86 -1.37 21.54
CA LYS A 313 12.73 -2.73 22.08
C LYS A 313 11.29 -3.17 22.30
N TYR A 314 10.40 -2.28 22.73
CA TYR A 314 9.08 -2.64 23.22
C TYR A 314 7.92 -2.09 22.39
N VAL A 315 8.11 -0.99 21.67
CA VAL A 315 7.04 -0.33 20.91
C VAL A 315 7.15 -0.59 19.41
N CYS A 316 8.31 -0.36 18.82
CA CYS A 316 8.59 -0.66 17.41
C CYS A 316 8.85 -2.16 17.19
N LYS A 317 8.03 -3.02 17.81
CA LYS A 317 8.24 -4.47 17.92
C LYS A 317 8.63 -5.12 16.59
N LEU A 318 9.36 -6.23 16.73
CA LEU A 318 9.79 -7.06 15.63
C LEU A 318 8.62 -7.46 14.70
N PRO A 319 8.83 -7.42 13.37
CA PRO A 319 10.14 -7.24 12.73
C PRO A 319 10.63 -5.78 12.61
N GLY A 320 9.89 -4.82 13.16
CA GLY A 320 10.23 -3.39 13.12
C GLY A 320 11.39 -2.96 14.02
N SER A 321 11.71 -1.67 13.91
CA SER A 321 12.70 -0.94 14.69
C SER A 321 12.39 0.55 14.69
N LEU A 322 13.16 1.37 15.41
CA LEU A 322 13.15 2.81 15.17
C LEU A 322 13.61 3.12 13.74
N VAL A 323 13.02 4.16 13.14
CA VAL A 323 13.38 4.62 11.80
C VAL A 323 14.90 4.80 11.67
N SER A 324 15.47 4.34 10.56
CA SER A 324 16.85 4.62 10.18
C SER A 324 16.85 5.63 9.04
N LEU A 325 17.43 6.81 9.25
CA LEU A 325 17.52 7.86 8.23
C LEU A 325 18.86 7.73 7.51
N THR A 326 18.96 6.79 6.58
CA THR A 326 20.20 6.43 5.87
C THR A 326 20.44 7.23 4.59
N SER A 327 19.55 8.15 4.22
CA SER A 327 19.67 8.98 3.02
C SER A 327 18.80 10.23 3.08
N GLN A 328 19.13 11.20 2.21
CA GLN A 328 18.34 12.43 2.08
C GLN A 328 16.92 12.13 1.60
N ALA A 329 16.76 11.26 0.61
CA ALA A 329 15.44 10.89 0.08
C ALA A 329 14.53 10.28 1.17
N LYS A 330 15.08 9.41 2.03
CA LYS A 330 14.32 8.84 3.16
C LYS A 330 14.00 9.89 4.23
N GLN A 331 14.91 10.82 4.49
CA GLN A 331 14.67 11.94 5.40
C GLN A 331 13.55 12.86 4.88
N ASP A 332 13.62 13.29 3.62
CA ASP A 332 12.63 14.18 3.01
C ASP A 332 11.25 13.51 3.01
N PHE A 333 11.19 12.23 2.66
CA PHE A 333 9.96 11.44 2.75
C PHE A 333 9.35 11.46 4.15
N ILE A 334 10.17 11.26 5.20
CA ILE A 334 9.71 11.28 6.59
C ILE A 334 9.21 12.67 6.99
N ILE A 335 9.92 13.73 6.59
CA ILE A 335 9.52 15.11 6.88
C ILE A 335 8.15 15.41 6.25
N ASP A 336 8.00 15.09 4.97
CA ASP A 336 6.80 15.40 4.18
C ASP A 336 5.55 14.65 4.64
N ASN A 337 5.71 13.45 5.22
CA ASN A 337 4.58 12.59 5.60
C ASN A 337 4.23 12.61 7.10
N PHE A 338 5.11 13.13 7.96
CA PHE A 338 4.90 13.09 9.41
C PHE A 338 4.91 14.47 10.07
N PHE A 339 5.44 15.50 9.42
CA PHE A 339 5.65 16.81 10.05
C PHE A 339 5.02 17.99 9.29
N VAL A 340 4.21 17.73 8.26
CA VAL A 340 3.44 18.76 7.56
C VAL A 340 2.10 18.99 8.28
N LYS A 341 1.48 20.16 8.08
CA LYS A 341 0.25 20.55 8.78
C LYS A 341 -0.87 19.54 8.53
N GLY A 342 -1.33 18.89 9.61
CA GLY A 342 -2.35 17.83 9.56
C GLY A 342 -1.81 16.45 9.95
N ASP A 343 -0.48 16.30 10.04
CA ASP A 343 0.17 15.02 10.29
C ASP A 343 0.36 14.69 11.78
N PRO A 344 0.64 13.42 12.12
CA PRO A 344 0.73 12.99 13.52
C PRO A 344 1.76 13.76 14.34
N LEU A 345 2.91 14.11 13.76
CA LEU A 345 4.01 14.80 14.47
C LEU A 345 4.09 16.29 14.10
N TYR A 346 3.02 16.88 13.56
CA TYR A 346 3.00 18.31 13.25
C TYR A 346 3.24 19.17 14.50
N GLY A 347 4.13 20.16 14.38
CA GLY A 347 4.49 21.08 15.46
C GLY A 347 5.50 20.51 16.47
N GLU A 348 5.90 19.24 16.31
CA GLU A 348 6.93 18.65 17.13
C GLU A 348 8.30 19.22 16.81
N LYS A 349 8.99 19.64 17.87
CA LYS A 349 10.32 20.25 17.75
C LYS A 349 11.45 19.23 17.83
N LYS A 350 11.19 18.04 18.40
CA LYS A 350 12.20 16.99 18.63
C LYS A 350 11.62 15.59 18.43
N PHE A 351 12.30 14.73 17.68
CA PHE A 351 11.95 13.31 17.59
C PHE A 351 13.16 12.41 17.37
N SER A 352 13.09 11.18 17.86
CA SER A 352 14.15 10.17 17.71
C SER A 352 14.25 9.68 16.27
N ILE A 353 15.47 9.58 15.77
CA ILE A 353 15.78 9.11 14.41
C ILE A 353 16.48 7.75 14.39
N GLY A 354 16.48 7.01 15.51
CA GLY A 354 17.04 5.65 15.57
C GLY A 354 18.58 5.55 15.46
N LEU A 355 19.30 6.65 15.27
CA LEU A 355 20.76 6.71 15.40
C LEU A 355 21.14 6.54 16.87
N HIS A 356 22.05 5.61 17.17
CA HIS A 356 22.49 5.33 18.53
C HIS A 356 23.95 4.87 18.55
N LYS A 357 24.54 4.90 19.74
CA LYS A 357 25.83 4.29 20.01
C LYS A 357 25.62 2.83 20.42
N SER A 358 26.18 1.88 19.68
CA SER A 358 26.04 0.46 19.98
C SER A 358 26.70 0.13 21.31
N ASP A 359 26.00 -0.61 22.17
CA ASP A 359 26.54 -1.08 23.45
C ASP A 359 27.69 -2.09 23.26
N SER A 360 27.76 -2.73 22.09
CA SER A 360 28.72 -3.79 21.80
C SER A 360 30.14 -3.29 21.53
N ASP A 361 30.28 -2.20 20.77
CA ASP A 361 31.56 -1.70 20.28
C ASP A 361 31.73 -0.17 20.45
N GLY A 362 30.70 0.51 20.98
CA GLY A 362 30.71 1.96 21.17
C GLY A 362 30.70 2.77 19.88
N THR A 363 30.44 2.14 18.73
CA THR A 363 30.35 2.83 17.43
C THR A 363 28.94 3.30 17.16
N TRP A 364 28.80 4.34 16.32
CA TRP A 364 27.49 4.83 15.91
C TRP A 364 26.88 3.92 14.87
N LYS A 365 25.61 3.57 15.06
CA LYS A 365 24.83 2.69 14.20
C LYS A 365 23.38 3.12 14.15
N TRP A 366 22.68 2.73 13.10
CA TRP A 366 21.24 2.83 13.02
C TRP A 366 20.59 1.54 13.48
N TRP A 367 19.39 1.62 14.04
CA TRP A 367 18.57 0.42 14.23
C TRP A 367 18.11 -0.14 12.88
N GLY A 368 18.26 -1.46 12.71
CA GLY A 368 17.76 -2.23 11.56
C GLY A 368 16.63 -3.17 11.98
N TYR A 369 16.02 -3.86 11.02
CA TYR A 369 14.96 -4.82 11.27
C TYR A 369 15.46 -6.00 12.12
N ASN A 370 14.54 -6.70 12.80
CA ASN A 370 14.89 -7.91 13.58
C ASN A 370 15.99 -7.69 14.63
N GLY A 371 16.11 -6.47 15.17
CA GLY A 371 17.13 -6.12 16.16
C GLY A 371 18.55 -6.07 15.59
N THR A 372 18.70 -6.02 14.26
CA THR A 372 19.98 -5.78 13.61
C THR A 372 20.42 -4.34 13.77
N GLU A 373 21.70 -4.07 13.53
CA GLU A 373 22.26 -2.72 13.48
C GLU A 373 22.84 -2.48 12.09
N ILE A 374 22.59 -1.28 11.54
CA ILE A 374 23.15 -0.85 10.27
C ILE A 374 24.32 0.08 10.58
N PRO A 375 25.53 -0.14 10.00
CA PRO A 375 26.66 0.74 10.22
C PRO A 375 26.34 2.19 9.87
N TYR A 376 26.88 3.14 10.64
CA TYR A 376 26.83 4.55 10.29
C TYR A 376 27.82 4.86 9.16
N ASP A 377 27.35 5.58 8.16
CA ASP A 377 27.98 5.81 6.85
C ASP A 377 28.26 7.30 6.55
N ASN A 378 28.14 8.16 7.58
CA ASN A 378 28.25 9.62 7.47
C ASN A 378 27.07 10.33 6.81
N PHE A 379 25.92 9.69 6.61
CA PHE A 379 24.65 10.37 6.45
C PHE A 379 23.90 10.40 7.80
N PRO A 380 23.22 11.50 8.17
CA PRO A 380 23.36 12.82 7.55
C PRO A 380 24.80 13.33 7.65
N PRO A 381 25.29 14.20 6.74
CA PRO A 381 26.68 14.65 6.67
C PRO A 381 27.07 15.47 7.90
N MET A 382 27.31 14.76 8.99
CA MET A 382 28.14 15.21 10.09
C MET A 382 29.59 15.01 9.70
N ALA A 383 30.44 15.97 10.04
CA ALA A 383 31.85 15.70 10.24
C ALA A 383 32.02 14.81 11.50
N LYS A 384 31.56 13.55 11.45
CA LYS A 384 31.56 12.53 12.52
C LYS A 384 30.74 12.94 13.76
N PRO A 385 29.79 12.12 14.23
CA PRO A 385 29.21 12.33 15.55
C PRO A 385 30.36 12.41 16.59
N PRO A 386 30.49 13.50 17.36
CA PRO A 386 31.59 13.69 18.29
C PRO A 386 31.79 12.48 19.20
N ALA A 387 33.02 12.27 19.66
CA ALA A 387 33.35 11.24 20.66
C ALA A 387 32.78 11.55 22.07
N SER A 388 31.70 12.32 22.13
CA SER A 388 31.04 12.82 23.34
C SER A 388 30.33 11.71 24.13
N ASN A 389 29.82 12.08 25.31
CA ASN A 389 28.91 11.28 26.13
C ASN A 389 27.50 11.12 25.49
N ASP A 390 27.32 11.57 24.26
CA ASP A 390 26.07 11.43 23.52
C ASP A 390 25.87 9.96 23.12
N ASN A 391 24.65 9.46 23.30
CA ASN A 391 24.31 8.06 23.05
C ASN A 391 23.23 7.88 21.97
N TYR A 392 22.52 8.96 21.60
CA TYR A 392 21.42 8.93 20.63
C TYR A 392 21.41 10.16 19.74
N GLY A 393 20.95 9.98 18.49
CA GLY A 393 20.62 11.04 17.56
C GLY A 393 19.12 11.31 17.51
N TYR A 394 18.76 12.56 17.27
CA TYR A 394 17.38 13.02 17.11
C TYR A 394 17.33 14.14 16.06
N MET A 395 16.14 14.45 15.58
CA MET A 395 15.92 15.57 14.65
C MET A 395 15.24 16.73 15.37
N LEU A 396 15.69 17.94 15.06
CA LEU A 396 15.23 19.24 15.54
C LEU A 396 14.46 19.97 14.44
N ASN A 397 13.38 20.64 14.81
CA ASN A 397 12.61 21.54 13.94
C ASN A 397 12.35 22.89 14.63
N ASP A 398 13.37 23.74 14.65
CA ASP A 398 13.32 25.11 15.19
C ASP A 398 13.60 26.17 14.11
N TYR A 399 14.55 25.92 13.22
CA TYR A 399 14.91 26.76 12.05
C TYR A 399 14.99 25.93 10.75
N GLY A 400 14.20 24.86 10.68
CA GLY A 400 14.29 23.82 9.67
C GLY A 400 14.78 22.50 10.24
N PHE A 401 14.51 21.41 9.53
CA PHE A 401 14.85 20.07 9.96
C PHE A 401 16.36 19.83 9.90
N HIS A 402 16.95 19.59 11.07
CA HIS A 402 18.36 19.18 11.18
C HIS A 402 18.53 18.17 12.30
N TRP A 403 19.60 17.39 12.23
CA TRP A 403 19.90 16.38 13.24
C TRP A 403 20.72 17.00 14.38
N ALA A 404 20.61 16.42 15.57
CA ALA A 404 21.41 16.75 16.74
C ALA A 404 21.65 15.50 17.59
N LEU A 405 22.64 15.57 18.48
CA LEU A 405 23.00 14.48 19.39
C LEU A 405 22.64 14.81 20.83
N GLN A 406 22.32 13.78 21.60
CA GLN A 406 21.94 13.93 23.00
C GLN A 406 22.66 12.95 23.93
N THR A 407 23.12 13.51 25.05
CA THR A 407 23.67 12.79 26.20
C THR A 407 22.56 12.26 27.09
N GLY A 408 22.68 10.99 27.48
CA GLY A 408 21.88 10.37 28.52
C GLY A 408 20.53 9.79 28.07
N TYR A 409 20.02 8.89 28.90
CA TYR A 409 18.79 8.12 28.67
C TYR A 409 17.51 8.84 29.16
N ASN A 410 17.65 10.05 29.68
CA ASN A 410 16.59 10.70 30.48
C ASN A 410 15.61 11.53 29.66
N THR A 411 15.77 11.62 28.34
CA THR A 411 14.82 12.30 27.47
C THR A 411 13.86 11.33 26.83
N ALA A 412 12.58 11.56 27.10
CA ALA A 412 11.50 10.98 26.33
C ALA A 412 11.33 11.78 25.03
N LEU A 413 11.47 11.11 23.89
CA LEU A 413 11.26 11.69 22.57
C LEU A 413 10.09 10.98 21.90
N LYS A 414 9.33 11.70 21.06
CA LYS A 414 8.47 11.04 20.08
C LYS A 414 9.33 10.34 19.04
N TYR A 415 8.77 9.37 18.33
CA TYR A 415 9.55 8.53 17.41
C TYR A 415 8.69 7.99 16.28
N ILE A 416 9.38 7.53 15.24
CA ILE A 416 8.79 6.81 14.13
C ILE A 416 9.34 5.40 14.16
N CYS A 417 8.45 4.43 14.15
CA CYS A 417 8.80 3.04 13.94
C CYS A 417 8.89 2.77 12.44
N GLN A 418 9.88 2.01 12.03
CA GLN A 418 9.96 1.41 10.70
C GLN A 418 9.75 -0.10 10.80
N SER A 419 9.13 -0.71 9.79
CA SER A 419 8.98 -2.16 9.68
C SER A 419 9.11 -2.60 8.22
N PRO A 420 9.54 -3.84 7.96
CA PRO A 420 9.61 -4.35 6.61
C PRO A 420 8.23 -4.42 5.97
N ALA A 421 8.14 -4.12 4.67
CA ALA A 421 6.94 -4.34 3.88
C ALA A 421 6.76 -5.82 3.55
N CYS A 422 5.54 -6.17 3.14
CA CYS A 422 5.31 -7.36 2.34
C CYS A 422 5.94 -7.13 0.97
N ASP A 423 6.52 -8.16 0.36
CA ASP A 423 6.97 -8.12 -1.02
C ASP A 423 6.84 -9.51 -1.68
N ALA A 424 7.45 -9.71 -2.84
CA ALA A 424 7.42 -11.02 -3.51
C ALA A 424 8.14 -12.11 -2.67
N ALA A 425 9.25 -11.77 -2.01
CA ALA A 425 10.03 -12.70 -1.20
C ALA A 425 9.54 -12.83 0.25
N ASN A 426 8.79 -11.84 0.76
CA ASN A 426 8.26 -11.78 2.11
C ASN A 426 6.73 -11.85 2.09
N VAL A 427 6.19 -13.07 2.04
CA VAL A 427 4.75 -13.31 1.92
C VAL A 427 4.04 -12.96 3.21
N CYS A 428 3.09 -12.03 3.13
CA CYS A 428 2.23 -11.65 4.25
C CYS A 428 0.90 -12.40 4.20
N LYS A 429 0.77 -13.46 5.00
CA LYS A 429 -0.46 -14.24 5.11
C LYS A 429 -1.30 -13.75 6.28
N ASN A 430 -2.50 -13.24 5.98
CA ASN A 430 -3.50 -12.76 6.94
C ASN A 430 -3.07 -11.51 7.76
N LEU A 431 -3.86 -10.45 7.63
CA LEU A 431 -3.94 -9.37 8.61
C LEU A 431 -4.69 -9.93 9.83
N LYS A 432 -3.97 -10.36 10.88
CA LYS A 432 -4.66 -10.66 12.14
C LYS A 432 -4.83 -9.35 12.89
N PHE A 433 -6.08 -8.92 13.04
CA PHE A 433 -6.45 -7.85 13.96
C PHE A 433 -6.13 -8.31 15.38
N LYS A 434 -5.13 -7.68 16.00
CA LYS A 434 -4.95 -7.74 17.45
C LYS A 434 -5.45 -6.44 18.04
N ILE A 435 -6.48 -6.55 18.86
CA ILE A 435 -6.97 -5.45 19.69
C ILE A 435 -6.02 -5.35 20.89
N PHE A 436 -5.26 -4.26 21.00
CA PHE A 436 -4.51 -3.95 22.22
C PHE A 436 -5.31 -2.93 23.04
N CYS A 437 -5.78 -3.36 24.20
CA CYS A 437 -6.36 -2.48 25.21
C CYS A 437 -5.28 -2.18 26.25
N VAL A 438 -5.02 -0.89 26.52
CA VAL A 438 -4.10 -0.43 27.59
C VAL A 438 -4.90 0.03 28.80
#